data_AF-X1FMP8-F1
#
_entry.id   AF-X1FMP8-F1
#
_cell.length_a   1.000
_cell.length_b   1.000
_cell.length_c   1.000
_cell.angle_alpha   90.00
_cell.angle_beta   90.00
_cell.angle_gamma   90.00
#
_symmetry.space_group_name_H-M   'P 1'
#
loop_
_entity.id
_entity.type
_entity.pdbx_description
1 polymer ?
#
loop_
_entity_poly.entity_id
_entity_poly.type
_entity_poly.pdbx_seq_one_letter_code
_entity_poly.pdbx_strand_id
1 'polypeptide(L)' 'LLTKEGYDPNFGARPLRRTIERLIENPISEKLLAGEFKEGDCILIKTKGGKIIFSKKKK' A
#
# COMPACT_ATOMS: atom_id res chain seq x y z
N LEU A 1 5.65 -4.27 9.37
CA LEU A 1 6.01 -2.99 8.70
C LEU A 1 4.88 -1.97 8.85
N LEU A 2 3.67 -2.28 8.39
CA LEU A 2 2.46 -1.46 8.64
C LEU A 2 2.15 -1.28 10.14
N THR A 3 2.35 -2.32 10.95
CA THR A 3 2.21 -2.26 12.42
C THR A 3 3.36 -1.56 13.14
N LYS A 4 4.50 -1.28 12.48
CA LYS A 4 5.63 -0.54 13.09
C LYS A 4 5.58 0.96 12.80
N GLU A 5 4.99 1.39 11.69
CA GLU A 5 4.80 2.81 11.36
C GLU A 5 3.36 3.34 11.59
N GLY A 6 2.37 2.46 11.69
CA GLY A 6 0.96 2.85 11.84
C GLY A 6 0.36 2.59 13.21
N TYR A 7 1.12 2.01 14.13
CA TYR A 7 0.68 1.72 15.49
C TYR A 7 1.45 2.61 16.46
N ASP A 8 0.87 3.76 16.78
CA ASP A 8 1.28 4.54 17.94
C ASP A 8 0.34 4.16 19.10
N PRO A 9 0.84 3.54 20.18
CA PRO A 9 0.01 3.12 21.31
C PRO A 9 -0.78 4.29 21.93
N ASN A 10 -0.35 5.53 21.71
CA ASN A 10 -1.06 6.73 22.18
C ASN A 10 -2.23 7.15 21.27
N PHE A 11 -2.26 6.73 19.99
CA PHE A 11 -3.27 7.15 19.00
C PHE A 11 -4.12 6.02 18.40
N GLY A 12 -3.86 4.77 18.81
CA GLY A 12 -4.59 3.59 18.30
C GLY A 12 -4.40 3.41 16.79
N ALA A 13 -5.45 2.98 16.08
CA ALA A 13 -5.40 2.74 14.63
C ALA A 13 -5.68 3.99 13.76
N ARG A 14 -5.84 5.18 14.34
CA ARG A 14 -6.07 6.43 13.56
C ARG A 14 -4.90 6.80 12.63
N PRO A 15 -3.63 6.69 13.03
CA PRO A 15 -2.50 6.95 12.14
C PRO A 15 -2.41 5.94 10.98
N LEU A 16 -2.91 4.72 11.22
CA LEU A 16 -2.86 3.59 10.30
C LEU A 16 -3.54 3.90 8.96
N ARG A 17 -4.68 4.60 8.97
CA ARG A 17 -5.40 4.96 7.73
C ARG A 17 -4.58 5.90 6.86
N ARG A 18 -3.99 6.95 7.44
CA ARG A 18 -3.15 7.92 6.72
C ARG A 18 -1.86 7.30 6.22
N THR A 19 -1.29 6.37 6.99
CA THR A 19 -0.12 5.59 6.58
C THR A 19 -0.45 4.68 5.40
N ILE A 20 -1.61 4.03 5.40
CA ILE A 20 -2.10 3.22 4.26
C ILE A 20 -2.31 4.10 3.03
N GLU A 21 -3.01 5.23 3.15
CA GLU A 21 -3.24 6.17 2.03
C GLU A 21 -1.89 6.59 1.40
N ARG A 22 -0.94 7.06 2.22
CA ARG A 22 0.37 7.52 1.73
C ARG A 22 1.21 6.41 1.10
N LEU A 23 1.24 5.23 1.72
CA LEU A 23 2.16 4.16 1.35
C LEU A 23 1.59 3.17 0.32
N ILE A 24 0.27 3.13 0.17
CA ILE A 24 -0.43 2.17 -0.69
C ILE A 24 -1.27 2.89 -1.73
N GLU A 25 -2.17 3.80 -1.34
CA GLU A 25 -3.15 4.40 -2.26
C GLU A 25 -2.48 5.36 -3.27
N ASN A 26 -1.61 6.25 -2.79
CA ASN A 26 -0.85 7.17 -3.64
C ASN A 26 -0.04 6.44 -4.73
N PRO A 27 0.85 5.48 -4.40
CA PRO A 27 1.64 4.80 -5.42
C PRO A 27 0.80 3.89 -6.33
N ILE A 28 -0.33 3.36 -5.87
CA ILE A 28 -1.26 2.65 -6.76
C ILE A 28 -1.89 3.62 -7.76
N SER A 29 -2.31 4.80 -7.31
CA SER A 29 -2.87 5.83 -8.19
C SER A 29 -1.88 6.28 -9.26
N GLU A 30 -0.62 6.51 -8.88
CA GLU A 30 0.45 6.83 -9.84
C GLU A 30 0.68 5.70 -10.86
N LYS A 31 0.71 4.45 -10.39
CA LYS A 31 0.90 3.28 -11.26
C LYS A 31 -0.31 3.00 -12.16
N LEU A 32 -1.51 3.33 -11.71
CA LEU A 32 -2.74 3.29 -12.51
C LEU A 32 -2.69 4.34 -13.62
N LEU A 33 -2.28 5.58 -13.29
CA LEU A 33 -2.08 6.66 -14.26
C LEU A 33 -0.97 6.35 -15.27
N ALA A 34 0.10 5.68 -14.83
CA ALA A 34 1.17 5.19 -15.70
C ALA A 34 0.76 4.00 -16.59
N GLY A 35 -0.42 3.41 -16.35
CA GLY A 35 -0.93 2.25 -17.09
C GLY A 35 -0.30 0.90 -16.71
N GLU A 36 0.49 0.84 -15.63
CA GLU A 36 1.05 -0.42 -15.09
C GLU A 36 -0.05 -1.32 -14.51
N PHE A 37 -1.07 -0.71 -13.92
CA PHE A 37 -2.28 -1.38 -13.45
C PHE A 37 -3.49 -0.91 -14.25
N LYS A 38 -4.49 -1.77 -14.38
CA LYS A 38 -5.75 -1.48 -15.03
C LYS A 38 -6.91 -1.91 -14.15
N GLU A 39 -8.07 -1.36 -14.43
CA GLU A 39 -9.32 -1.77 -13.80
C GLU A 39 -9.54 -3.29 -13.98
N GLY A 40 -9.92 -3.96 -12.90
CA GLY A 40 -10.03 -5.43 -12.85
C GLY A 40 -8.75 -6.18 -12.48
N ASP A 41 -7.60 -5.50 -12.37
CA ASP A 41 -6.36 -6.13 -11.93
C ASP A 41 -6.36 -6.44 -10.42
N CYS A 42 -5.99 -7.68 -10.08
CA CYS A 42 -5.69 -8.03 -8.69
C CYS A 42 -4.25 -7.62 -8.36
N ILE A 43 -4.07 -6.59 -7.54
CA ILE A 43 -2.74 -6.14 -7.10
C ILE A 43 -2.38 -6.83 -5.78
N LEU A 44 -1.27 -7.57 -5.79
CA LEU A 44 -0.68 -8.18 -4.61
C LEU A 44 0.34 -7.21 -4.01
N ILE A 45 0.11 -6.81 -2.76
CA ILE A 45 1.00 -5.93 -2.01
C ILE A 45 1.81 -6.79 -1.03
N LYS A 46 3.14 -6.68 -1.09
CA LYS A 46 4.06 -7.36 -0.18
C LYS A 46 5.01 -6.37 0.47
N THR A 47 5.47 -6.69 1.67
CA THR A 47 6.54 -5.93 2.34
C THR A 47 7.81 -6.78 2.36
N LYS A 48 8.93 -6.26 1.85
CA LYS A 48 10.24 -6.94 1.86
C LYS A 48 11.31 -5.95 2.29
N GLY A 49 11.96 -6.21 3.42
CA GLY A 49 13.10 -5.41 3.91
C GLY A 49 12.80 -3.92 4.12
N GLY A 50 11.60 -3.55 4.56
CA GLY A 50 11.24 -2.13 4.74
C GLY A 50 10.61 -1.46 3.53
N LYS A 51 10.56 -2.13 2.37
CA LYS A 51 9.95 -1.59 1.15
C LYS A 51 8.63 -2.28 0.83
N ILE A 52 7.69 -1.52 0.29
CA ILE A 52 6.42 -2.03 -0.24
C ILE A 52 6.63 -2.36 -1.71
N ILE A 53 6.26 -3.57 -2.09
CA ILE A 53 6.37 -4.10 -3.44
C ILE A 53 4.95 -4.41 -3.93
N PHE A 54 4.61 -3.87 -5.09
CA PHE A 54 3.35 -4.11 -5.78
C PHE A 54 3.59 -5.13 -6.91
N SER A 55 2.72 -6.12 -7.04
CA SER A 55 2.81 -7.13 -8.11
C SER A 55 1.42 -7.46 -8.64
N LYS A 56 1.26 -7.54 -9.95
CA LYS A 56 0.00 -7.94 -10.56
C LYS A 56 -0.19 -9.46 -10.42
N LYS A 57 -1.24 -9.88 -9.70
CA LYS A 57 -1.64 -11.28 -9.61
C LYS A 57 -2.46 -11.60 -10.86
N LYS A 58 -1.86 -12.31 -11.81
CA LYS A 58 -2.63 -12.96 -12.88
C LYS A 58 -3.46 -14.08 -12.26
N LYS A 59 -4.75 -14.10 -12.61
CA LYS A 59 -5.65 -15.22 -12.32
C LYS A 59 -5.29 -16.40 -13.18
#